data_AF-A0A1H9SI82-F1
#
_entry.id   AF-A0A1H9SI82-F1
#
_cell.length_a   1.000
_cell.length_b   1.000
_cell.length_c   1.000
_cell.angle_alpha   90.00
_cell.angle_beta   90.00
_cell.angle_gamma   90.00
#
_symmetry.space_group_name_H-M   'P 1'
#
loop_
_entity.id
_entity.type
_entity.pdbx_description
1 polymer ?
#
loop_
_entity_poly.entity_id
_entity_poly.type
_entity_poly.pdbx_seq_one_letter_code
_entity_poly.pdbx_strand_id
1 'polypeptide(L)'
;LVGQVVALNRVQKLVKSMIGIVIAEASLLKFVLRLHQALATWEHQATAWILNAPAINVDETSFRVDTKNHWIHVYSSGDITLKFLHRNRGKTAIDEINIIPRYGGAIIHDCWSSYLSYHGCNHGLCGSHLLRELIFIVDTHGYAWARNMKRLLQETCKTVSKSTEKRLSDKALANLQKRYRNILTRGEKELPVIPPRPNGKRGKLAKSDAHNLLERLKVHEAAVLLFAKDPHVSFTNNRAERDLRMSKVKQKVSGCFRTSEYAHAYCRISSYLQSMANKGYNPLIAIQIALAGEAHKVWGE
;
A
#
# COMPACT_ATOMS: atom_id res chain seq x y z
N LEU A 1 -3.56 -12.45 -11.89
CA LEU A 1 -2.13 -12.37 -12.26
C LEU A 1 -2.09 -11.73 -13.64
N VAL A 2 -1.56 -10.52 -13.78
CA VAL A 2 -1.82 -9.68 -14.97
C VAL A 2 -0.82 -9.92 -16.12
N GLY A 3 0.19 -10.75 -15.88
CA GLY A 3 1.13 -11.20 -16.90
C GLY A 3 2.33 -11.90 -16.27
N GLN A 4 3.07 -12.67 -17.06
CA GLN A 4 4.32 -13.27 -16.61
C GLN A 4 5.46 -12.27 -16.74
N VAL A 5 6.35 -12.24 -15.75
CA VAL A 5 7.63 -11.55 -15.90
C VAL A 5 8.61 -12.50 -16.57
N VAL A 6 9.08 -12.12 -17.75
CA VAL A 6 10.07 -12.91 -18.52
C VAL A 6 11.27 -12.02 -18.84
N ALA A 7 12.48 -12.58 -18.76
CA ALA A 7 13.70 -11.88 -19.16
C ALA A 7 13.72 -11.66 -20.69
N LEU A 8 14.27 -10.53 -21.17
CA LEU A 8 14.25 -10.16 -22.60
C LEU A 8 14.80 -11.25 -23.52
N ASN A 9 15.97 -11.80 -23.19
CA ASN A 9 16.56 -12.92 -23.93
C ASN A 9 15.61 -14.13 -24.01
N ARG A 10 14.90 -14.45 -22.92
CA ARG A 10 13.90 -15.53 -22.91
C ARG A 10 12.68 -15.20 -23.77
N VAL A 11 12.23 -13.95 -23.81
CA VAL A 11 11.16 -13.50 -24.72
C VAL A 11 11.60 -13.67 -26.17
N GLN A 12 12.80 -13.21 -26.53
CA GLN A 12 13.33 -13.36 -27.89
C GLN A 12 13.42 -14.83 -28.31
N LYS A 13 13.93 -15.70 -27.43
CA LYS A 13 13.99 -17.15 -27.68
C LYS A 13 12.60 -17.75 -27.89
N LEU A 14 11.64 -17.39 -27.04
CA LEU A 14 10.26 -17.87 -27.13
C LEU A 14 9.59 -17.42 -28.43
N VAL A 15 9.74 -16.15 -28.82
CA VAL A 15 9.23 -15.65 -30.10
C VAL A 15 9.87 -16.39 -31.28
N LYS A 16 11.20 -16.56 -31.28
CA LYS A 16 11.90 -17.31 -32.33
C LYS A 16 11.38 -18.75 -32.43
N SER A 17 11.17 -19.41 -31.30
CA SER A 17 10.64 -20.79 -31.27
C SER A 17 9.19 -20.88 -31.76
N MET A 18 8.36 -19.87 -31.51
CA MET A 18 6.95 -19.90 -31.89
C MET A 18 6.70 -19.54 -33.36
N ILE A 19 7.43 -18.54 -33.90
CA ILE A 19 7.12 -17.98 -35.23
C ILE A 19 8.34 -17.93 -36.17
N GLY A 20 9.48 -18.51 -35.78
CA GLY A 20 10.69 -18.56 -36.61
C GLY A 20 11.47 -17.25 -36.74
N ILE A 21 10.95 -16.14 -36.19
CA ILE A 21 11.50 -14.80 -36.36
C ILE A 21 12.27 -14.34 -35.12
N VAL A 22 13.46 -13.79 -35.33
CA VAL A 22 14.24 -13.13 -34.27
C VAL A 22 13.85 -11.65 -34.20
N ILE A 23 13.31 -11.22 -33.06
CA ILE A 23 13.10 -9.81 -32.75
C ILE A 23 14.25 -9.33 -31.87
N ALA A 24 15.00 -8.32 -32.32
CA ALA A 24 16.09 -7.72 -31.54
C ALA A 24 15.59 -7.21 -30.17
N GLU A 25 16.39 -7.35 -29.12
CA GLU A 25 16.02 -6.88 -27.77
C GLU A 25 15.73 -5.37 -27.76
N ALA A 26 16.48 -4.58 -28.54
CA ALA A 26 16.25 -3.16 -28.72
C ALA A 26 14.85 -2.85 -29.28
N SER A 27 14.33 -3.69 -30.19
CA SER A 27 12.97 -3.54 -30.73
C SER A 27 11.91 -3.86 -29.68
N LEU A 28 12.12 -4.90 -28.86
CA LEU A 28 11.23 -5.21 -27.73
C LEU A 28 11.15 -4.06 -26.72
N LEU A 29 12.30 -3.45 -26.42
CA LEU A 29 12.38 -2.28 -25.55
C LEU A 29 11.63 -1.07 -26.13
N LYS A 30 11.73 -0.83 -27.45
CA LYS A 30 10.94 0.21 -28.13
C LYS A 30 9.42 -0.03 -28.00
N PHE A 31 8.96 -1.28 -28.05
CA PHE A 31 7.54 -1.59 -27.83
C PHE A 31 7.08 -1.26 -26.41
N VAL A 32 7.92 -1.51 -25.40
CA VAL A 32 7.66 -1.10 -24.01
C VAL A 32 7.50 0.41 -23.91
N LEU A 33 8.42 1.18 -24.51
CA LEU A 33 8.35 2.64 -24.47
C LEU A 33 7.13 3.19 -25.22
N ARG A 34 6.78 2.60 -26.38
CA ARG A 34 5.57 2.99 -27.12
C ARG A 34 4.31 2.83 -26.27
N LEU A 35 4.17 1.71 -25.56
CA LEU A 35 3.04 1.51 -24.65
C LEU A 35 3.09 2.48 -23.46
N HIS A 36 4.26 2.70 -22.87
CA HIS A 36 4.42 3.67 -21.77
C HIS A 36 3.99 5.09 -22.17
N GLN A 37 4.34 5.53 -23.38
CA GLN A 37 3.94 6.82 -23.91
C GLN A 37 2.43 6.89 -24.16
N ALA A 38 1.84 5.86 -24.77
CA ALA A 38 0.40 5.79 -25.03
C ALA A 38 -0.45 5.85 -23.73
N LEU A 39 0.11 5.47 -22.59
CA LEU A 39 -0.56 5.46 -21.30
C LEU A 39 -0.43 6.77 -20.50
N ALA A 40 0.27 7.79 -21.01
CA ALA A 40 0.48 9.04 -20.29
C ALA A 40 -0.85 9.72 -19.91
N THR A 41 -1.75 9.89 -20.87
CA THR A 41 -3.07 10.49 -20.66
C THR A 41 -3.91 9.69 -19.66
N TRP A 42 -3.87 8.36 -19.76
CA TRP A 42 -4.58 7.48 -18.82
C TRP A 42 -4.05 7.65 -17.39
N GLU A 43 -2.72 7.71 -17.18
CA GLU A 43 -2.12 7.90 -15.85
C GLU A 43 -2.56 9.23 -15.23
N HIS A 44 -2.63 10.30 -16.02
CA HIS A 44 -3.14 11.60 -15.56
C HIS A 44 -4.62 11.54 -15.12
N GLN A 45 -5.48 10.92 -15.93
CA GLN A 45 -6.90 10.74 -15.58
C GLN A 45 -7.06 9.84 -14.35
N ALA A 46 -6.28 8.77 -14.25
CA ALA A 46 -6.30 7.87 -13.12
C ALA A 46 -5.83 8.55 -11.83
N THR A 47 -4.86 9.46 -11.93
CA THR A 47 -4.43 10.28 -10.80
C THR A 47 -5.56 11.21 -10.36
N ALA A 48 -6.24 11.87 -11.31
CA ALA A 48 -7.40 12.72 -11.01
C ALA A 48 -8.55 11.92 -10.37
N TRP A 49 -8.80 10.70 -10.84
CA TRP A 49 -9.81 9.82 -10.25
C TRP A 49 -9.44 9.41 -8.81
N ILE A 50 -8.17 9.02 -8.57
CA ILE A 50 -7.67 8.65 -7.24
C ILE A 50 -7.80 9.81 -6.26
N LEU A 51 -7.55 11.05 -6.70
CA LEU A 51 -7.71 12.24 -5.85
C LEU A 51 -9.14 12.47 -5.37
N ASN A 52 -10.14 11.96 -6.10
CA ASN A 52 -11.56 12.05 -5.74
C ASN A 52 -12.11 10.78 -5.06
N ALA A 53 -11.30 9.72 -4.93
CA ALA A 53 -11.73 8.50 -4.25
C ALA A 53 -11.91 8.74 -2.74
N PRO A 54 -12.91 8.13 -2.07
CA PRO A 54 -13.16 8.38 -0.65
C PRO A 54 -12.06 7.83 0.27
N ALA A 55 -11.46 6.69 -0.11
CA ALA A 55 -10.32 6.12 0.58
C ALA A 55 -9.34 5.49 -0.42
N ILE A 56 -8.04 5.51 -0.10
CA ILE A 56 -6.97 4.91 -0.90
C ILE A 56 -6.05 4.04 -0.02
N ASN A 57 -5.58 2.93 -0.56
CA ASN A 57 -4.54 2.09 0.03
C ASN A 57 -3.17 2.56 -0.46
N VAL A 58 -2.24 2.83 0.46
CA VAL A 58 -0.90 3.32 0.14
C VAL A 58 0.19 2.49 0.82
N ASP A 59 1.28 2.24 0.12
CA ASP A 59 2.46 1.53 0.63
C ASP A 59 3.66 1.77 -0.29
N GLU A 60 4.86 1.36 0.15
CA GLU A 60 6.07 1.43 -0.64
C GLU A 60 6.90 0.16 -0.55
N THR A 61 7.57 -0.17 -1.65
CA THR A 61 8.56 -1.24 -1.65
C THR A 61 9.87 -0.83 -2.31
N SER A 62 10.98 -1.30 -1.73
CA SER A 62 12.30 -1.03 -2.31
C SER A 62 12.45 -1.69 -3.68
N PHE A 63 13.23 -1.07 -4.55
CA PHE A 63 13.43 -1.53 -5.91
C PHE A 63 14.81 -1.14 -6.40
N ARG A 64 15.42 -1.92 -7.30
CA ARG A 64 16.79 -1.67 -7.76
C ARG A 64 16.79 -1.21 -9.21
N VAL A 65 17.39 -0.04 -9.42
CA VAL A 65 17.58 0.60 -10.72
C VAL A 65 19.02 1.09 -10.77
N ASP A 66 19.75 0.70 -11.81
CA ASP A 66 21.18 0.96 -11.99
C ASP A 66 21.99 0.65 -10.71
N THR A 67 21.73 -0.51 -10.11
CA THR A 67 22.37 -0.91 -8.83
C THR A 67 22.20 0.09 -7.67
N LYS A 68 21.26 1.04 -7.78
CA LYS A 68 20.92 2.02 -6.74
C LYS A 68 19.53 1.71 -6.19
N ASN A 69 19.36 1.97 -4.90
CA ASN A 69 18.06 1.76 -4.25
C ASN A 69 17.09 2.86 -4.68
N HIS A 70 15.90 2.44 -5.07
CA HIS A 70 14.73 3.25 -5.37
C HIS A 70 13.54 2.65 -4.62
N TRP A 71 12.40 3.30 -4.71
CA TRP A 71 11.14 2.90 -4.07
C TRP A 71 10.02 3.02 -5.08
N ILE A 72 9.17 1.99 -5.13
CA ILE A 72 7.90 2.06 -5.85
C ILE A 72 6.83 2.36 -4.82
N HIS A 73 6.18 3.50 -4.98
CA HIS A 73 5.03 3.96 -4.20
C HIS A 73 3.76 3.50 -4.90
N VAL A 74 2.81 2.92 -4.17
CA VAL A 74 1.52 2.51 -4.72
C VAL A 74 0.38 3.32 -4.13
N TYR A 75 -0.62 3.61 -4.95
CA TYR A 75 -1.88 4.23 -4.58
C TYR A 75 -3.01 3.45 -5.25
N SER A 76 -3.87 2.83 -4.45
CA SER A 76 -4.93 1.97 -4.99
C SER A 76 -6.29 2.28 -4.38
N SER A 77 -7.32 2.43 -5.22
CA SER A 77 -8.73 2.52 -4.80
C SER A 77 -9.67 2.07 -5.92
N GLY A 78 -10.88 1.58 -5.58
CA GLY A 78 -11.81 0.97 -6.56
C GLY A 78 -11.12 -0.10 -7.40
N ASP A 79 -11.10 0.05 -8.72
CA ASP A 79 -10.31 -0.79 -9.63
C ASP A 79 -8.93 -0.21 -9.95
N ILE A 80 -8.67 1.05 -9.63
CA ILE A 80 -7.48 1.77 -10.06
C ILE A 80 -6.27 1.46 -9.15
N THR A 81 -5.12 1.31 -9.78
CA THR A 81 -3.81 1.11 -9.14
C THR A 81 -2.77 1.99 -9.83
N LEU A 82 -2.17 2.92 -9.10
CA LEU A 82 -1.08 3.77 -9.57
C LEU A 82 0.22 3.42 -8.86
N LYS A 83 1.32 3.43 -9.59
CA LYS A 83 2.66 3.09 -9.12
C LYS A 83 3.63 4.14 -9.63
N PHE A 84 4.42 4.68 -8.72
CA PHE A 84 5.42 5.69 -9.06
C PHE A 84 6.77 5.26 -8.53
N LEU A 85 7.77 5.31 -9.41
CA LEU A 85 9.16 5.08 -9.03
C LEU A 85 9.75 6.38 -8.51
N HIS A 86 10.44 6.31 -7.38
CA HIS A 86 11.15 7.44 -6.79
C HIS A 86 12.48 7.00 -6.17
N ARG A 87 13.48 7.88 -6.09
CA ARG A 87 14.78 7.56 -5.49
C ARG A 87 14.71 7.44 -3.97
N ASN A 88 13.91 8.30 -3.35
CA ASN A 88 13.69 8.35 -1.91
C ASN A 88 12.41 7.60 -1.49
N ARG A 89 12.35 7.19 -0.22
CA ARG A 89 11.13 6.74 0.46
C ARG A 89 10.56 7.91 1.27
N GLY A 90 9.25 7.92 1.52
CA GLY A 90 8.65 8.85 2.49
C GLY A 90 8.52 10.26 2.00
N LYS A 91 8.61 11.20 2.94
CA LYS A 91 8.09 12.56 2.76
C LYS A 91 8.51 13.21 1.43
N THR A 92 9.82 13.25 1.14
CA THR A 92 10.33 13.80 -0.14
C THR A 92 9.67 13.17 -1.37
N ALA A 93 9.53 11.86 -1.39
CA ALA A 93 8.90 11.16 -2.49
C ALA A 93 7.39 11.42 -2.56
N ILE A 94 6.72 11.43 -1.41
CA ILE A 94 5.28 11.68 -1.32
C ILE A 94 4.96 13.11 -1.80
N ASP A 95 5.78 14.08 -1.41
CA ASP A 95 5.67 15.48 -1.82
C ASP A 95 5.89 15.64 -3.33
N GLU A 96 6.94 15.01 -3.89
CA GLU A 96 7.25 15.09 -5.33
C GLU A 96 6.24 14.33 -6.21
N ILE A 97 5.73 13.18 -5.76
CA ILE A 97 4.64 12.46 -6.44
C ILE A 97 3.33 13.26 -6.38
N ASN A 98 3.15 14.07 -5.33
CA ASN A 98 2.10 15.06 -5.21
C ASN A 98 0.66 14.50 -5.31
N ILE A 99 0.42 13.32 -4.75
CA ILE A 99 -0.92 12.73 -4.58
C ILE A 99 -1.44 13.00 -3.16
N ILE A 100 -0.77 12.48 -2.13
CA ILE A 100 -1.20 12.64 -0.72
C ILE A 100 -1.29 14.11 -0.29
N PRO A 101 -0.35 15.01 -0.63
CA PRO A 101 -0.45 16.43 -0.25
C PRO A 101 -1.74 17.11 -0.74
N ARG A 102 -2.36 16.59 -1.80
CA ARG A 102 -3.58 17.12 -2.44
C ARG A 102 -4.83 16.27 -2.16
N TYR A 103 -4.70 15.20 -1.38
CA TYR A 103 -5.76 14.23 -1.17
C TYR A 103 -6.55 14.55 0.10
N GLY A 104 -7.88 14.62 -0.01
CA GLY A 104 -8.78 14.95 1.10
C GLY A 104 -9.55 13.77 1.72
N GLY A 105 -9.38 12.56 1.18
CA GLY A 105 -10.06 11.36 1.67
C GLY A 105 -9.32 10.66 2.82
N ALA A 106 -9.48 9.35 2.93
CA ALA A 106 -8.80 8.53 3.93
C ALA A 106 -7.66 7.69 3.31
N ILE A 107 -6.45 7.77 3.86
CA ILE A 107 -5.33 6.91 3.45
C ILE A 107 -5.18 5.72 4.40
N ILE A 108 -5.07 4.52 3.85
CA ILE A 108 -4.89 3.28 4.60
C ILE A 108 -3.43 2.84 4.48
N HIS A 109 -2.71 2.73 5.59
CA HIS A 109 -1.27 2.46 5.61
C HIS A 109 -0.79 1.71 6.86
N ASP A 110 0.47 1.29 6.89
CA ASP A 110 1.12 0.47 7.93
C ASP A 110 1.60 1.25 9.18
N CYS A 111 1.01 2.41 9.47
CA CYS A 111 1.42 3.31 10.56
C CYS A 111 2.82 3.91 10.41
N TRP A 112 3.37 3.97 9.19
CA TRP A 112 4.62 4.69 8.99
C TRP A 112 4.50 6.21 9.21
N SER A 113 5.49 6.80 9.88
CA SER A 113 5.44 8.19 10.36
C SER A 113 5.38 9.23 9.25
N SER A 114 5.96 8.95 8.08
CA SER A 114 5.89 9.88 6.94
C SER A 114 4.44 10.16 6.53
N TYR A 115 3.59 9.13 6.52
CA TYR A 115 2.17 9.29 6.23
C TYR A 115 1.44 10.10 7.31
N LEU A 116 1.73 9.83 8.58
CA LEU A 116 1.09 10.52 9.71
C LEU A 116 1.40 12.03 9.79
N SER A 117 2.39 12.51 9.02
CA SER A 117 2.69 13.94 8.92
C SER A 117 1.73 14.74 8.03
N TYR A 118 0.80 14.08 7.32
CA TYR A 118 -0.15 14.70 6.40
C TYR A 118 -1.52 14.88 7.04
N HIS A 119 -1.74 16.03 7.67
CA HIS A 119 -2.98 16.34 8.39
C HIS A 119 -4.18 16.70 7.50
N GLY A 120 -3.98 16.86 6.18
CA GLY A 120 -5.05 17.18 5.22
C GLY A 120 -5.95 15.99 4.86
N CYS A 121 -5.62 14.79 5.33
CA CYS A 121 -6.36 13.56 5.05
C CYS A 121 -6.61 12.76 6.34
N ASN A 122 -7.59 11.86 6.31
CA ASN A 122 -7.81 10.91 7.40
C ASN A 122 -6.85 9.72 7.28
N HIS A 123 -6.52 9.09 8.40
CA HIS A 123 -5.62 7.93 8.43
C HIS A 123 -6.35 6.69 8.91
N GLY A 124 -6.26 5.59 8.16
CA GLY A 124 -6.66 4.25 8.58
C GLY A 124 -5.41 3.39 8.78
N LEU A 125 -5.22 2.86 10.00
CA LEU A 125 -4.06 2.00 10.27
C LEU A 125 -4.34 0.54 9.91
N CYS A 126 -3.35 -0.10 9.27
CA CYS A 126 -3.44 -1.49 8.85
C CYS A 126 -3.54 -2.43 10.06
N GLY A 127 -4.72 -2.99 10.26
CA GLY A 127 -5.02 -3.98 11.28
C GLY A 127 -4.16 -5.24 11.17
N SER A 128 -3.76 -5.68 9.97
CA SER A 128 -2.85 -6.82 9.81
C SER A 128 -1.48 -6.61 10.46
N HIS A 129 -0.97 -5.36 10.45
CA HIS A 129 0.29 -5.02 11.13
C HIS A 129 0.09 -4.97 12.65
N LEU A 130 -0.96 -4.26 13.10
CA LEU A 130 -1.31 -4.17 14.51
C LEU A 130 -1.53 -5.55 15.14
N LEU A 131 -2.25 -6.44 14.46
CA LEU A 131 -2.49 -7.80 14.95
C LEU A 131 -1.21 -8.63 15.04
N ARG A 132 -0.26 -8.47 14.11
CA ARG A 132 1.04 -9.16 14.19
C ARG A 132 1.86 -8.69 15.38
N GLU A 133 1.89 -7.39 15.64
CA GLU A 133 2.59 -6.83 16.80
C GLU A 133 1.92 -7.25 18.12
N LEU A 134 0.58 -7.26 18.17
CA LEU A 134 -0.17 -7.76 19.32
C LEU A 134 0.10 -9.26 19.56
N ILE A 135 0.18 -10.07 18.51
CA ILE A 135 0.54 -11.50 18.61
C ILE A 135 1.93 -11.64 19.21
N PHE A 136 2.93 -10.93 18.65
CA PHE A 136 4.29 -10.96 19.17
C PHE A 136 4.36 -10.64 20.66
N ILE A 137 3.64 -9.62 21.12
CA ILE A 137 3.61 -9.23 22.54
C ILE A 137 2.93 -10.29 23.41
N VAL A 138 1.84 -10.89 22.93
CA VAL A 138 1.16 -11.99 23.64
C VAL A 138 2.07 -13.20 23.76
N ASP A 139 2.75 -13.57 22.69
CA ASP A 139 3.60 -14.77 22.66
C ASP A 139 4.89 -14.58 23.47
N THR A 140 5.45 -13.37 23.48
CA THR A 140 6.72 -13.07 24.17
C THR A 140 6.53 -12.78 25.65
N HIS A 141 5.46 -12.08 26.03
CA HIS A 141 5.28 -11.57 27.40
C HIS A 141 4.00 -12.04 28.09
N GLY A 142 3.04 -12.62 27.36
CA GLY A 142 1.79 -13.09 27.94
C GLY A 142 0.77 -12.00 28.30
N TYR A 143 1.06 -10.72 27.99
CA TYR A 143 0.27 -9.58 28.46
C TYR A 143 -1.22 -9.68 28.11
N ALA A 144 -2.07 -9.52 29.12
CA ALA A 144 -3.51 -9.64 29.01
C ALA A 144 -4.11 -8.48 28.19
N TRP A 145 -3.60 -7.25 28.34
CA TRP A 145 -4.06 -6.12 27.55
C TRP A 145 -3.90 -6.36 26.04
N ALA A 146 -2.78 -6.94 25.61
CA ALA A 146 -2.50 -7.20 24.20
C ALA A 146 -3.44 -8.28 23.63
N ARG A 147 -3.67 -9.35 24.41
CA ARG A 147 -4.64 -10.42 24.07
C ARG A 147 -6.06 -9.86 23.92
N ASN A 148 -6.48 -9.01 24.86
CA ASN A 148 -7.80 -8.39 24.86
C ASN A 148 -7.96 -7.40 23.70
N MET A 149 -6.94 -6.59 23.40
CA MET A 149 -6.95 -5.65 22.28
C MET A 149 -7.03 -6.39 20.94
N LYS A 150 -6.23 -7.45 20.78
CA LYS A 150 -6.28 -8.33 19.60
C LYS A 150 -7.69 -8.88 19.37
N ARG A 151 -8.30 -9.46 20.42
CA ARG A 151 -9.67 -9.99 20.36
C ARG A 151 -10.67 -8.89 19.99
N LEU A 152 -10.60 -7.72 20.63
CA LEU A 152 -11.49 -6.59 20.36
C LEU A 152 -11.44 -6.19 18.87
N LEU A 153 -10.25 -5.93 18.33
CA LEU A 153 -10.09 -5.52 16.93
C LEU A 153 -10.58 -6.60 15.95
N GLN A 154 -10.32 -7.88 16.22
CA GLN A 154 -10.78 -8.98 15.38
C GLN A 154 -12.31 -9.14 15.41
N GLU A 155 -12.92 -9.05 16.58
CA GLU A 155 -14.39 -9.08 16.74
C GLU A 155 -15.03 -7.92 15.99
N THR A 156 -14.52 -6.70 16.19
CA THR A 156 -15.02 -5.51 15.48
C THR A 156 -14.89 -5.66 13.97
N CYS A 157 -13.74 -6.11 13.46
CA CYS A 157 -13.55 -6.36 12.03
C CYS A 157 -14.59 -7.35 11.49
N LYS A 158 -14.91 -8.42 12.22
CA LYS A 158 -15.94 -9.40 11.84
C LYS A 158 -17.35 -8.79 11.85
N THR A 159 -17.66 -7.96 12.84
CA THR A 159 -18.96 -7.27 12.92
C THR A 159 -19.13 -6.30 11.75
N VAL A 160 -18.13 -5.46 11.49
CA VAL A 160 -18.12 -4.49 10.39
C VAL A 160 -18.21 -5.17 9.04
N SER A 161 -17.47 -6.27 8.81
CA SER A 161 -17.49 -6.96 7.52
C SER A 161 -18.83 -7.62 7.20
N LYS A 162 -19.57 -8.07 8.23
CA LYS A 162 -20.93 -8.62 8.09
C LYS A 162 -22.02 -7.55 7.98
N SER A 163 -21.74 -6.32 8.41
CA SER A 163 -22.66 -5.19 8.26
C SER A 163 -22.88 -4.86 6.78
N THR A 164 -24.11 -4.50 6.43
CA THR A 164 -24.46 -3.97 5.10
C THR A 164 -23.85 -2.59 4.90
N GLU A 165 -23.89 -1.75 5.93
CA GLU A 165 -23.32 -0.40 5.90
C GLU A 165 -21.79 -0.36 5.95
N LYS A 166 -21.12 -1.50 6.19
CA LYS A 166 -19.64 -1.58 6.34
C LYS A 166 -19.06 -0.63 7.41
N ARG A 167 -19.87 -0.25 8.39
CA ARG A 167 -19.49 0.52 9.58
C ARG A 167 -20.35 0.11 10.78
N LEU A 168 -20.00 0.61 11.96
CA LEU A 168 -20.81 0.52 13.16
C LEU A 168 -21.78 1.69 13.27
N SER A 169 -22.90 1.49 13.97
CA SER A 169 -23.76 2.60 14.42
C SER A 169 -23.05 3.45 15.49
N ASP A 170 -23.47 4.69 15.67
CA ASP A 170 -22.85 5.62 16.63
C ASP A 170 -22.81 5.05 18.06
N LYS A 171 -23.91 4.40 18.49
CA LYS A 171 -23.98 3.73 19.79
C LYS A 171 -22.97 2.58 19.90
N ALA A 172 -22.83 1.77 18.85
CA ALA A 172 -21.87 0.67 18.83
C ALA A 172 -20.42 1.17 18.77
N LEU A 173 -20.15 2.24 18.04
CA LEU A 173 -18.85 2.89 17.95
C LEU A 173 -18.42 3.50 19.30
N ALA A 174 -19.33 4.19 20.01
CA ALA A 174 -19.06 4.71 21.35
C ALA A 174 -18.73 3.59 22.35
N ASN A 175 -19.45 2.47 22.28
CA ASN A 175 -19.16 1.29 23.09
C ASN A 175 -17.81 0.66 22.76
N LEU A 176 -17.43 0.60 21.48
CA LEU A 176 -16.12 0.15 21.04
C LEU A 176 -15.01 1.02 21.62
N GLN A 177 -15.12 2.35 21.50
CA GLN A 177 -14.15 3.30 22.05
C GLN A 177 -14.00 3.15 23.56
N LYS A 178 -15.10 2.98 24.30
CA LYS A 178 -15.07 2.73 25.75
C LYS A 178 -14.31 1.44 26.08
N ARG A 179 -14.60 0.33 25.38
CA ARG A 179 -13.89 -0.95 25.57
C ARG A 179 -12.41 -0.82 25.22
N TYR A 180 -12.09 -0.14 24.12
CA TYR A 180 -10.73 0.09 23.66
C TYR A 180 -9.91 0.85 24.69
N ARG A 181 -10.40 2.00 25.17
CA ARG A 181 -9.73 2.81 26.20
C ARG A 181 -9.58 2.08 27.52
N ASN A 182 -10.60 1.33 27.94
CA ASN A 182 -10.51 0.50 29.15
C ASN A 182 -9.38 -0.55 29.07
N ILE A 183 -9.17 -1.17 27.91
CA ILE A 183 -8.06 -2.10 27.69
C ILE A 183 -6.73 -1.35 27.79
N LEU A 184 -6.61 -0.17 27.18
CA LEU A 184 -5.39 0.64 27.24
C LEU A 184 -5.05 1.04 28.69
N THR A 185 -6.03 1.55 29.46
CA THR A 185 -5.82 1.91 30.87
C THR A 185 -5.39 0.71 31.73
N ARG A 186 -5.88 -0.50 31.44
CA ARG A 186 -5.40 -1.72 32.11
C ARG A 186 -3.97 -2.07 31.67
N GLY A 187 -3.66 -1.91 30.38
CA GLY A 187 -2.32 -2.11 29.85
C GLY A 187 -1.28 -1.17 30.48
N GLU A 188 -1.62 0.09 30.72
CA GLU A 188 -0.74 1.05 31.40
C GLU A 188 -0.38 0.60 32.83
N LYS A 189 -1.29 -0.11 33.52
CA LYS A 189 -1.05 -0.65 34.86
C LYS A 189 -0.29 -1.98 34.85
N GLU A 190 -0.43 -2.75 33.77
CA GLU A 190 0.20 -4.06 33.60
C GLU A 190 1.67 -3.93 33.14
N LEU A 191 1.99 -2.85 32.40
CA LEU A 191 3.34 -2.60 31.94
C LEU A 191 4.28 -2.16 33.09
N PRO A 192 5.54 -2.63 33.10
CA PRO A 192 6.49 -2.24 34.13
C PRO A 192 6.87 -0.76 33.98
N VAL A 193 7.16 -0.10 35.11
CA VAL A 193 7.62 1.30 35.11
C VAL A 193 8.89 1.42 34.28
N ILE A 194 8.92 2.39 33.35
CA ILE A 194 10.11 2.70 32.57
C ILE A 194 11.16 3.27 33.54
N PRO A 195 12.33 2.63 33.70
CA PRO A 195 13.33 3.07 34.66
C PRO A 195 13.83 4.50 34.31
N PRO A 196 14.13 5.33 35.33
CA PRO A 196 14.68 6.66 35.11
C PRO A 196 16.01 6.58 34.37
N ARG A 197 16.32 7.62 33.60
CA ARG A 197 17.56 7.64 32.80
C ARG A 197 18.80 7.59 33.70
N PRO A 198 19.81 6.78 33.36
CA PRO A 198 21.15 6.97 33.89
C PRO A 198 21.69 8.33 33.41
N ASN A 199 22.24 9.13 34.33
CA ASN A 199 22.85 10.43 33.98
C ASN A 199 23.94 10.25 32.91
N GLY A 200 23.94 11.12 31.88
CA GLY A 200 25.06 11.26 30.94
C GLY A 200 24.91 10.65 29.53
N LYS A 201 23.87 9.87 29.22
CA LYS A 201 23.66 9.33 27.85
C LYS A 201 22.73 10.22 27.01
N ARG A 202 23.22 10.69 25.85
CA ARG A 202 22.40 11.38 24.82
C ARG A 202 21.48 10.38 24.11
N GLY A 203 20.19 10.71 23.97
CA GLY A 203 19.17 9.90 23.27
C GLY A 203 17.96 9.53 24.15
N LYS A 204 16.85 9.08 23.53
CA LYS A 204 15.69 8.50 24.27
C LYS A 204 16.04 7.07 24.71
N LEU A 205 15.70 6.68 25.94
CA LEU A 205 15.78 5.28 26.37
C LEU A 205 14.82 4.46 25.51
N ALA A 206 15.31 3.35 24.95
CA ALA A 206 14.46 2.45 24.17
C ALA A 206 13.40 1.84 25.09
N LYS A 207 12.13 2.11 24.79
CA LYS A 207 10.99 1.46 25.45
C LYS A 207 10.82 0.05 24.87
N SER A 208 10.22 -0.86 25.63
CA SER A 208 9.88 -2.18 25.10
C SER A 208 8.84 -2.09 23.98
N ASP A 209 8.80 -3.11 23.11
CA ASP A 209 7.82 -3.18 22.02
C ASP A 209 6.37 -3.07 22.53
N ALA A 210 6.11 -3.63 23.71
CA ALA A 210 4.83 -3.54 24.38
C ALA A 210 4.45 -2.09 24.75
N HIS A 211 5.38 -1.31 25.29
CA HIS A 211 5.18 0.11 25.57
C HIS A 211 4.97 0.92 24.29
N ASN A 212 5.82 0.70 23.28
CA ASN A 212 5.72 1.40 22.00
C ASN A 212 4.37 1.16 21.33
N LEU A 213 3.90 -0.09 21.32
CA LEU A 213 2.60 -0.43 20.75
C LEU A 213 1.45 0.18 21.55
N LEU A 214 1.46 0.08 22.88
CA LEU A 214 0.40 0.63 23.72
C LEU A 214 0.26 2.15 23.52
N GLU A 215 1.38 2.87 23.53
CA GLU A 215 1.39 4.32 23.27
C GLU A 215 0.89 4.65 21.87
N ARG A 216 1.32 3.89 20.86
CA ARG A 216 0.89 4.11 19.47
C ARG A 216 -0.61 3.86 19.30
N LEU A 217 -1.15 2.81 19.92
CA LEU A 217 -2.58 2.52 19.96
C LEU A 217 -3.39 3.62 20.67
N LYS A 218 -2.83 4.25 21.70
CA LYS A 218 -3.44 5.38 22.41
C LYS A 218 -3.43 6.66 21.57
N VAL A 219 -2.26 7.04 21.05
CA VAL A 219 -2.07 8.27 20.26
C VAL A 219 -2.89 8.24 18.98
N HIS A 220 -2.95 7.09 18.31
CA HIS A 220 -3.61 6.94 17.02
C HIS A 220 -4.97 6.23 17.10
N GLU A 221 -5.68 6.30 18.25
CA GLU A 221 -6.99 5.64 18.43
C GLU A 221 -7.95 5.89 17.26
N ALA A 222 -8.11 7.17 16.86
CA ALA A 222 -9.00 7.53 15.76
C ALA A 222 -8.62 6.82 14.45
N ALA A 223 -7.32 6.68 14.18
CA ALA A 223 -6.83 6.04 12.96
C ALA A 223 -6.89 4.50 13.02
N VAL A 224 -6.69 3.91 14.21
CA VAL A 224 -6.88 2.47 14.45
C VAL A 224 -8.34 2.07 14.27
N LEU A 225 -9.28 2.92 14.71
CA LEU A 225 -10.71 2.61 14.71
C LEU A 225 -11.46 3.16 13.49
N LEU A 226 -10.79 3.85 12.56
CA LEU A 226 -11.44 4.48 11.42
C LEU A 226 -12.22 3.48 10.56
N PHE A 227 -11.72 2.26 10.39
CA PHE A 227 -12.41 1.18 9.66
C PHE A 227 -13.78 0.81 10.24
N ALA A 228 -14.03 1.11 11.51
CA ALA A 228 -15.31 0.84 12.16
C ALA A 228 -16.29 2.01 12.04
N LYS A 229 -15.82 3.18 11.59
CA LYS A 229 -16.59 4.42 11.44
C LYS A 229 -16.87 4.74 9.97
N ASP A 230 -15.88 4.60 9.10
CA ASP A 230 -15.95 4.96 7.69
C ASP A 230 -16.09 3.69 6.82
N PRO A 231 -17.17 3.56 6.03
CA PRO A 231 -17.43 2.37 5.22
C PRO A 231 -16.43 2.15 4.07
N HIS A 232 -15.66 3.17 3.69
CA HIS A 232 -14.65 3.08 2.65
C HIS A 232 -13.28 2.64 3.18
N VAL A 233 -13.08 2.64 4.51
CA VAL A 233 -11.81 2.32 5.13
C VAL A 233 -11.76 0.84 5.51
N SER A 234 -10.94 0.07 4.80
CA SER A 234 -10.75 -1.35 5.11
C SER A 234 -9.87 -1.56 6.34
N PHE A 235 -10.17 -2.61 7.14
CA PHE A 235 -9.35 -3.00 8.29
C PHE A 235 -7.89 -3.35 7.93
N THR A 236 -7.62 -3.78 6.70
CA THR A 236 -6.27 -4.17 6.26
C THR A 236 -5.80 -3.34 5.08
N ASN A 237 -4.49 -3.19 4.92
CA ASN A 237 -3.85 -2.59 3.74
C ASN A 237 -3.38 -3.64 2.72
N ASN A 238 -3.95 -4.85 2.78
CA ASN A 238 -3.50 -6.00 1.98
C ASN A 238 -3.55 -5.74 0.47
N ARG A 239 -4.36 -4.76 0.03
CA ARG A 239 -4.44 -4.33 -1.36
C ARG A 239 -3.12 -3.75 -1.85
N ALA A 240 -2.60 -2.72 -1.18
CA ALA A 240 -1.34 -2.07 -1.56
C ALA A 240 -0.16 -3.07 -1.56
N GLU A 241 -0.09 -3.90 -0.51
CA GLU A 241 0.93 -4.96 -0.40
C GLU A 241 0.86 -5.95 -1.58
N ARG A 242 -0.35 -6.37 -1.97
CA ARG A 242 -0.57 -7.27 -3.11
C ARG A 242 -0.18 -6.61 -4.43
N ASP A 243 -0.55 -5.35 -4.62
CA ASP A 243 -0.29 -4.59 -5.84
C ASP A 243 1.21 -4.37 -6.07
N LEU A 244 2.01 -4.26 -5.00
CA LEU A 244 3.47 -4.16 -5.03
C LEU A 244 4.20 -5.51 -5.19
N ARG A 245 3.55 -6.64 -4.88
CA ARG A 245 4.19 -7.97 -4.87
C ARG A 245 4.84 -8.33 -6.21
N MET A 246 4.20 -7.99 -7.32
CA MET A 246 4.73 -8.28 -8.66
C MET A 246 6.01 -7.51 -8.98
N SER A 247 6.24 -6.35 -8.36
CA SER A 247 7.50 -5.62 -8.49
C SER A 247 8.64 -6.40 -7.86
N LYS A 248 8.44 -7.00 -6.69
CA LYS A 248 9.44 -7.88 -6.09
C LYS A 248 9.69 -9.15 -6.89
N VAL A 249 8.65 -9.74 -7.49
CA VAL A 249 8.81 -10.87 -8.42
C VAL A 249 9.63 -10.45 -9.63
N LYS A 250 9.34 -9.27 -10.21
CA LYS A 250 10.11 -8.72 -11.33
C LYS A 250 11.59 -8.62 -11.01
N GLN A 251 11.90 -8.10 -9.83
CA GLN A 251 13.26 -7.96 -9.37
C GLN A 251 13.96 -9.31 -9.16
N LYS A 252 13.26 -10.32 -8.61
CA LYS A 252 13.81 -11.66 -8.44
C LYS A 252 14.12 -12.34 -9.78
N VAL A 253 13.26 -12.18 -10.78
CA VAL A 253 13.40 -12.82 -12.10
C VAL A 253 14.42 -12.12 -12.99
N SER A 254 14.43 -10.79 -13.01
CA SER A 254 15.24 -10.00 -13.95
C SER A 254 16.39 -9.22 -13.30
N GLY A 255 16.58 -9.32 -11.99
CA GLY A 255 17.57 -8.54 -11.25
C GLY A 255 17.14 -7.07 -11.11
N CYS A 256 17.95 -6.14 -11.62
CA CYS A 256 17.66 -4.71 -11.58
C CYS A 256 17.43 -4.14 -12.98
N PHE A 257 16.67 -3.03 -13.07
CA PHE A 257 16.65 -2.25 -14.31
C PHE A 257 17.99 -1.55 -14.49
N ARG A 258 18.50 -1.49 -15.72
CA ARG A 258 19.76 -0.78 -16.03
C ARG A 258 19.54 0.73 -16.21
N THR A 259 18.36 1.13 -16.69
CA THR A 259 17.99 2.54 -16.87
C THR A 259 16.69 2.84 -16.12
N SER A 260 16.56 4.07 -15.61
CA SER A 260 15.37 4.52 -14.88
C SER A 260 14.14 4.61 -15.77
N GLU A 261 14.31 4.99 -17.04
CA GLU A 261 13.21 5.09 -18.01
C GLU A 261 12.38 3.80 -18.11
N TYR A 262 13.02 2.63 -18.23
CA TYR A 262 12.30 1.36 -18.28
C TYR A 262 11.66 0.98 -16.93
N ALA A 263 12.20 1.48 -15.82
CA ALA A 263 11.59 1.28 -14.50
C ALA A 263 10.34 2.17 -14.32
N HIS A 264 10.34 3.40 -14.84
CA HIS A 264 9.13 4.23 -14.95
C HIS A 264 8.11 3.60 -15.91
N ALA A 265 8.55 3.11 -17.07
CA ALA A 265 7.69 2.39 -18.01
C ALA A 265 7.03 1.18 -17.35
N TYR A 266 7.78 0.39 -16.59
CA TYR A 266 7.25 -0.73 -15.83
C TYR A 266 6.18 -0.30 -14.82
N CYS A 267 6.41 0.78 -14.07
CA CYS A 267 5.44 1.28 -13.11
C CYS A 267 4.12 1.66 -13.80
N ARG A 268 4.16 2.54 -14.82
CA ARG A 268 2.98 2.98 -15.56
C ARG A 268 2.23 1.84 -16.24
N ILE A 269 2.94 0.96 -16.95
CA ILE A 269 2.33 -0.18 -17.65
C ILE A 269 1.70 -1.15 -16.65
N SER A 270 2.41 -1.49 -15.57
CA SER A 270 1.87 -2.41 -14.56
C SER A 270 0.70 -1.81 -13.78
N SER A 271 0.65 -0.48 -13.63
CA SER A 271 -0.51 0.24 -13.11
C SER A 271 -1.73 0.12 -14.00
N TYR A 272 -1.58 0.41 -15.29
CA TYR A 272 -2.66 0.28 -16.26
C TYR A 272 -3.19 -1.14 -16.33
N LEU A 273 -2.29 -2.11 -16.54
CA LEU A 273 -2.73 -3.49 -16.70
C LEU A 273 -3.38 -4.03 -15.42
N GLN A 274 -2.86 -3.66 -14.23
CA GLN A 274 -3.50 -4.06 -12.98
C GLN A 274 -4.90 -3.45 -12.83
N SER A 275 -5.04 -2.18 -13.22
CA SER A 275 -6.34 -1.49 -13.20
C SER A 275 -7.35 -2.14 -14.16
N MET A 276 -6.91 -2.46 -15.37
CA MET A 276 -7.73 -3.13 -16.38
C MET A 276 -8.10 -4.56 -15.97
N ALA A 277 -7.18 -5.29 -15.34
CA ALA A 277 -7.47 -6.62 -14.82
C ALA A 277 -8.49 -6.59 -13.67
N ASN A 278 -8.44 -5.58 -12.79
CA ASN A 278 -9.44 -5.39 -11.74
C ASN A 278 -10.83 -5.14 -12.35
N LYS A 279 -10.90 -4.40 -13.47
CA LYS A 279 -12.11 -4.22 -14.29
C LYS A 279 -12.52 -5.45 -15.11
N GLY A 280 -11.79 -6.56 -15.03
CA GLY A 280 -12.09 -7.81 -15.74
C GLY A 280 -11.54 -7.92 -17.18
N TYR A 281 -10.75 -6.97 -17.65
CA TYR A 281 -10.17 -7.03 -19.00
C TYR A 281 -8.98 -7.99 -19.09
N ASN A 282 -8.89 -8.69 -20.23
CA ASN A 282 -7.69 -9.42 -20.59
C ASN A 282 -6.51 -8.44 -20.83
N PRO A 283 -5.28 -8.74 -20.35
CA PRO A 283 -4.13 -7.86 -20.54
C PRO A 283 -3.80 -7.52 -22.00
N LEU A 284 -3.96 -8.46 -22.94
CA LEU A 284 -3.69 -8.21 -24.36
C LEU A 284 -4.73 -7.25 -24.96
N ILE A 285 -6.01 -7.40 -24.59
CA ILE A 285 -7.07 -6.48 -24.99
C ILE A 285 -6.79 -5.09 -24.42
N ALA A 286 -6.40 -5.00 -23.14
CA ALA A 286 -6.03 -3.74 -22.53
C ALA A 286 -4.88 -3.04 -23.29
N ILE A 287 -3.84 -3.78 -23.68
CA ILE A 287 -2.72 -3.26 -24.49
C ILE A 287 -3.21 -2.77 -25.85
N GLN A 288 -4.09 -3.51 -26.53
CA GLN A 288 -4.67 -3.11 -27.81
C GLN A 288 -5.43 -1.79 -27.68
N ILE A 289 -6.31 -1.66 -26.67
CA ILE A 289 -7.04 -0.41 -26.37
C ILE A 289 -6.06 0.75 -26.17
N ALA A 290 -4.98 0.54 -25.41
CA ALA A 290 -3.99 1.58 -25.17
C ALA A 290 -3.25 1.99 -26.45
N LEU A 291 -2.82 1.03 -27.26
CA LEU A 291 -2.11 1.30 -28.51
C LEU A 291 -2.99 1.86 -29.62
N ALA A 292 -4.31 1.66 -29.55
CA ALA A 292 -5.31 2.32 -30.39
C ALA A 292 -5.57 3.79 -29.97
N GLY A 293 -4.96 4.25 -28.88
CA GLY A 293 -5.18 5.60 -28.34
C GLY A 293 -6.44 5.72 -27.49
N GLU A 294 -7.07 4.60 -27.12
CA GLU A 294 -8.39 4.56 -26.47
C GLU A 294 -8.33 4.27 -24.97
N ALA A 295 -7.14 4.20 -24.36
CA ALA A 295 -6.98 3.96 -22.91
C ALA A 295 -7.79 4.95 -22.05
N HIS A 296 -8.00 6.16 -22.55
CA HIS A 296 -8.76 7.22 -21.87
C HIS A 296 -10.28 7.05 -21.95
N LYS A 297 -10.79 6.12 -22.75
CA LYS A 297 -12.24 5.86 -22.89
C LYS A 297 -12.75 4.79 -21.91
N VAL A 298 -11.86 4.11 -21.20
CA VAL A 298 -12.19 2.94 -20.36
C VAL A 298 -12.64 3.32 -18.94
N TRP A 299 -13.04 4.58 -18.73
CA TRP A 299 -13.50 5.04 -17.42
C TRP A 299 -14.90 4.52 -17.05
N GLY A 300 -15.63 3.92 -18.00
CA GLY A 300 -17.01 3.50 -17.81
C GLY A 300 -17.92 4.73 -17.83
N GLU A 301 -18.78 4.81 -18.84
CA GLU A 301 -20.08 5.48 -18.70
C GLU A 301 -21.03 4.52 -17.94
#